data_AF-A0A7S3CHK7-F1
#
_entry.id   AF-A0A7S3CHK7-F1
#
_cell.length_a   1.000
_cell.length_b   1.000
_cell.length_c   1.000
_cell.angle_alpha   90.00
_cell.angle_beta   90.00
_cell.angle_gamma   90.00
#
_symmetry.space_group_name_H-M   'P 1'
#
loop_
_entity.id
_entity.type
_entity.pdbx_description
1 polymer ?
#
loop_
_entity_poly.entity_id
_entity_poly.type
_entity_poly.pdbx_seq_one_letter_code
_entity_poly.pdbx_strand_id
1 'polypeptide(L)'
;LSGSPANLAVYTALLQPHDRIMGLDLPHGGHLTHGFQTPKKRVSATSVFFESMPYRLDESTGIIDYDALEKSAALFRPKLIIAGASAYPRDIDYARMRKIADSVGAYLMADMAHISGLVAAKIGTNPFEFADVVTTTTHKSLRGPRGGMIFARTDLMDQINQAVFPALQGGPHNHTISGLAVALKMATAPEFVEYQDQVVKNAKALSERLMMHGYTLVSGGTDNHLMLVDLKPSGIDGSRVQIILDLVSITLNKNSVPGDKSAMNPGGIRIGTPALTTRGFDEEDFRRVGDLIHRGVEIAKACKEATPAPGKLADFKAYMATEGESRADIKALKAEVEDFAGSFPMPGVSSGY
;
A
#
# COMPACT_ATOMS: atom_id res chain seq x y z
N LEU A 1 4.92 5.81 18.71
CA LEU A 1 3.75 5.62 17.83
C LEU A 1 4.06 4.65 16.69
N SER A 2 3.06 3.93 16.16
CA SER A 2 3.08 3.30 14.83
C SER A 2 2.11 4.07 13.91
N GLY A 3 1.95 3.69 12.63
CA GLY A 3 1.10 4.43 11.67
C GLY A 3 -0.36 4.55 12.10
N SER A 4 -1.00 3.44 12.48
CA SER A 4 -2.41 3.47 12.87
C SER A 4 -2.69 4.32 14.13
N PRO A 5 -1.90 4.20 15.22
CA PRO A 5 -2.02 5.12 16.35
C PRO A 5 -1.71 6.58 16.01
N ALA A 6 -0.79 6.84 15.07
CA ALA A 6 -0.49 8.21 14.66
C ALA A 6 -1.70 8.88 14.00
N ASN A 7 -2.39 8.17 13.10
CA ASN A 7 -3.64 8.65 12.50
C ASN A 7 -4.73 8.88 13.55
N LEU A 8 -4.91 7.94 14.50
CA LEU A 8 -5.88 8.10 15.57
C LEU A 8 -5.59 9.32 16.45
N ALA A 9 -4.31 9.58 16.77
CA ALA A 9 -3.92 10.76 17.54
C ALA A 9 -4.26 12.08 16.83
N VAL A 10 -4.11 12.15 15.50
CA VAL A 10 -4.56 13.32 14.73
C VAL A 10 -6.07 13.51 14.83
N TYR A 11 -6.85 12.43 14.70
CA TYR A 11 -8.30 12.52 14.82
C TYR A 11 -8.71 12.96 16.23
N THR A 12 -8.12 12.37 17.28
CA THR A 12 -8.39 12.77 18.67
C THR A 12 -7.99 14.21 18.97
N ALA A 13 -6.94 14.72 18.32
CA ALA A 13 -6.50 16.11 18.49
C ALA A 13 -7.46 17.12 17.86
N LEU A 14 -7.87 16.86 16.61
CA LEU A 14 -8.53 17.86 15.77
C LEU A 14 -10.05 17.69 15.69
N LEU A 15 -10.58 16.53 16.08
CA LEU A 15 -11.97 16.16 15.91
C LEU A 15 -12.60 15.78 17.24
N GLN A 16 -13.91 16.04 17.36
CA GLN A 16 -14.74 15.49 18.42
C GLN A 16 -15.23 14.08 18.05
N PRO A 17 -15.60 13.23 19.04
CA PRO A 17 -16.30 12.00 18.75
C PRO A 17 -17.51 12.25 17.84
N HIS A 18 -17.68 11.38 16.83
CA HIS A 18 -18.71 11.47 15.79
C HIS A 18 -18.55 12.62 14.77
N ASP A 19 -17.47 13.40 14.82
CA ASP A 19 -17.14 14.28 13.69
C ASP A 19 -16.87 13.46 12.43
N ARG A 20 -17.06 14.12 11.28
CA ARG A 20 -17.09 13.48 9.97
C ARG A 20 -15.70 13.44 9.33
N ILE A 21 -15.33 12.29 8.80
CA ILE A 21 -14.04 12.07 8.12
C ILE A 21 -14.29 11.51 6.71
N MET A 22 -13.54 11.97 5.72
CA MET A 22 -13.49 11.35 4.40
C MET A 22 -12.10 10.81 4.08
N GLY A 23 -12.03 9.57 3.61
CA GLY A 23 -10.80 8.90 3.18
C GLY A 23 -11.05 8.02 1.96
N LEU A 24 -9.99 7.59 1.27
CA LEU A 24 -10.13 6.70 0.11
C LEU A 24 -10.74 5.37 0.56
N ASP A 25 -11.71 4.84 -0.19
CA ASP A 25 -12.36 3.56 0.13
C ASP A 25 -11.33 2.44 0.18
N LEU A 26 -11.47 1.51 1.13
CA LEU A 26 -10.49 0.43 1.33
C LEU A 26 -10.33 -0.46 0.07
N PRO A 27 -11.41 -0.89 -0.61
CA PRO A 27 -11.28 -1.67 -1.85
C PRO A 27 -10.71 -0.86 -3.02
N HIS A 28 -10.71 0.48 -2.91
CA HIS A 28 -10.18 1.41 -3.90
C HIS A 28 -8.75 1.87 -3.57
N GLY A 29 -8.07 1.19 -2.64
CA GLY A 29 -6.67 1.43 -2.31
C GLY A 29 -6.43 2.27 -1.06
N GLY A 30 -7.47 2.62 -0.31
CA GLY A 30 -7.36 3.28 0.98
C GLY A 30 -6.73 2.42 2.07
N HIS A 31 -6.67 2.93 3.30
CA HIS A 31 -6.20 2.19 4.46
C HIS A 31 -7.30 2.09 5.54
N LEU A 32 -7.28 1.01 6.32
CA LEU A 32 -8.27 0.76 7.38
C LEU A 32 -8.45 1.95 8.34
N THR A 33 -7.36 2.66 8.63
CA THR A 33 -7.35 3.79 9.57
C THR A 33 -8.00 5.06 9.02
N HIS A 34 -8.32 5.09 7.73
CA HIS A 34 -9.00 6.22 7.10
C HIS A 34 -10.53 6.12 7.23
N GLY A 35 -11.02 5.03 7.84
CA GLY A 35 -12.44 4.71 7.96
C GLY A 35 -12.76 3.50 7.09
N PHE A 36 -13.30 2.44 7.69
CA PHE A 36 -13.81 1.30 6.96
C PHE A 36 -15.00 0.68 7.69
N GLN A 37 -16.10 0.58 6.97
CA GLN A 37 -17.31 -0.08 7.42
C GLN A 37 -17.99 -0.79 6.25
N THR A 38 -18.70 -1.86 6.57
CA THR A 38 -19.63 -2.55 5.67
C THR A 38 -21.05 -2.10 6.00
N PRO A 39 -22.07 -2.42 5.18
CA PRO A 39 -23.46 -2.11 5.50
C PRO A 39 -23.95 -2.65 6.86
N LYS A 40 -23.26 -3.67 7.40
CA LYS A 40 -23.67 -4.35 8.65
C LYS A 40 -22.74 -4.08 9.83
N LYS A 41 -21.53 -3.55 9.61
CA LYS A 41 -20.50 -3.48 10.64
C LYS A 41 -19.49 -2.37 10.38
N ARG A 42 -19.26 -1.54 11.39
CA ARG A 42 -18.08 -0.66 11.49
C ARG A 42 -16.86 -1.53 11.83
N VAL A 43 -15.88 -1.57 10.92
CA VAL A 43 -14.74 -2.50 11.02
C VAL A 43 -13.54 -1.82 11.65
N SER A 44 -13.20 -0.60 11.21
CA SER A 44 -12.09 0.15 11.78
C SER A 44 -12.53 0.96 13.00
N ALA A 45 -11.61 1.15 13.94
CA ALA A 45 -11.82 2.03 15.09
C ALA A 45 -12.18 3.46 14.67
N THR A 46 -11.61 3.95 13.56
CA THR A 46 -11.96 5.25 12.98
C THR A 46 -13.47 5.35 12.72
N SER A 47 -14.07 4.36 12.05
CA SER A 47 -15.52 4.35 11.80
C SER A 47 -16.35 4.08 13.04
N VAL A 48 -15.77 3.55 14.12
CA VAL A 48 -16.47 3.37 15.40
C VAL A 48 -16.58 4.69 16.16
N PHE A 49 -15.48 5.43 16.27
CA PHE A 49 -15.41 6.67 17.06
C PHE A 49 -15.76 7.93 16.27
N PHE A 50 -15.67 7.89 14.94
CA PHE A 50 -15.96 8.99 14.02
C PHE A 50 -16.92 8.54 12.91
N GLU A 51 -17.56 9.50 12.26
CA GLU A 51 -18.48 9.23 11.16
C GLU A 51 -17.71 9.28 9.82
N SER A 52 -17.30 8.11 9.31
CA SER A 52 -16.51 8.04 8.08
C SER A 52 -17.37 7.83 6.82
N MET A 53 -17.09 8.56 5.75
CA MET A 53 -17.64 8.30 4.41
C MET A 53 -16.50 8.21 3.38
N PRO A 54 -16.41 7.14 2.58
CA PRO A 54 -15.32 7.00 1.62
C PRO A 54 -15.51 7.89 0.39
N TYR A 55 -14.41 8.32 -0.22
CA TYR A 55 -14.37 8.68 -1.64
C TYR A 55 -13.73 7.56 -2.45
N ARG A 56 -13.91 7.58 -3.78
CA ARG A 56 -13.56 6.44 -4.65
C ARG A 56 -12.73 6.85 -5.86
N LEU A 57 -12.24 5.83 -6.54
CA LEU A 57 -11.69 5.96 -7.88
C LEU A 57 -12.82 6.03 -8.90
N ASP A 58 -12.58 6.72 -10.01
CA ASP A 58 -13.26 6.46 -11.27
C ASP A 58 -12.79 5.08 -11.75
N GLU A 59 -13.70 4.10 -11.77
CA GLU A 59 -13.35 2.72 -12.12
C GLU A 59 -12.91 2.55 -13.58
N SER A 60 -13.27 3.49 -14.47
CA SER A 60 -12.87 3.44 -15.87
C SER A 60 -11.41 3.84 -16.08
N THR A 61 -10.88 4.72 -15.23
CA THR A 61 -9.52 5.24 -15.31
C THR A 61 -8.60 4.70 -14.21
N GLY A 62 -9.15 4.20 -13.09
CA GLY A 62 -8.40 3.79 -11.91
C GLY A 62 -7.77 4.96 -11.14
N ILE A 63 -8.19 6.20 -11.41
CA ILE A 63 -7.72 7.43 -10.78
C ILE A 63 -8.76 7.91 -9.75
N ILE A 64 -8.34 8.60 -8.69
CA ILE A 64 -9.28 9.21 -7.73
C ILE A 64 -10.27 10.12 -8.48
N ASP A 65 -11.57 9.91 -8.26
CA ASP A 65 -12.61 10.78 -8.81
C ASP A 65 -12.74 12.02 -7.93
N TYR A 66 -11.91 13.02 -8.20
CA TYR A 66 -11.85 14.27 -7.45
C TYR A 66 -13.15 15.09 -7.56
N ASP A 67 -13.88 14.98 -8.68
CA ASP A 67 -15.12 15.71 -8.89
C ASP A 67 -16.27 15.09 -8.10
N ALA A 68 -16.34 13.75 -8.04
CA ALA A 68 -17.26 13.07 -7.14
C ALA A 68 -16.91 13.33 -5.68
N LEU A 69 -15.63 13.31 -5.31
CA LEU A 69 -15.16 13.68 -3.97
C LEU A 69 -15.63 15.10 -3.60
N GLU A 70 -15.46 16.09 -4.46
CA GLU A 70 -15.90 17.47 -4.21
C GLU A 70 -17.41 17.55 -3.97
N LYS A 71 -18.22 16.94 -4.85
CA LYS A 71 -19.69 16.89 -4.70
C LYS A 71 -20.10 16.21 -3.41
N SER A 72 -19.48 15.07 -3.08
CA SER A 72 -19.75 14.31 -1.86
C SER A 72 -19.34 15.08 -0.60
N ALA A 73 -18.21 15.78 -0.62
CA ALA A 73 -17.73 16.60 0.49
C ALA A 73 -18.71 17.74 0.79
N ALA A 74 -19.26 18.40 -0.23
CA ALA A 74 -20.25 19.48 -0.04
C ALA A 74 -21.53 19.01 0.68
N LEU A 75 -21.95 17.76 0.41
CA LEU A 75 -23.12 17.15 1.06
C LEU A 75 -22.81 16.60 2.45
N PHE A 76 -21.69 15.88 2.58
CA PHE A 76 -21.31 15.20 3.81
C PHE A 76 -20.66 16.13 4.83
N ARG A 77 -20.07 17.25 4.41
CA ARG A 77 -19.42 18.26 5.28
C ARG A 77 -18.42 17.62 6.24
N PRO A 78 -17.36 16.97 5.75
CA PRO A 78 -16.31 16.42 6.60
C PRO A 78 -15.62 17.54 7.39
N LYS A 79 -15.11 17.19 8.58
CA LYS A 79 -14.18 18.01 9.35
C LYS A 79 -12.73 17.75 8.98
N LEU A 80 -12.45 16.58 8.40
CA LEU A 80 -11.12 16.19 7.94
C LEU A 80 -11.22 15.32 6.68
N ILE A 81 -10.41 15.64 5.68
CA ILE A 81 -10.23 14.85 4.45
C ILE A 81 -8.82 14.26 4.46
N ILE A 82 -8.72 12.96 4.20
CA ILE A 82 -7.46 12.21 4.18
C ILE A 82 -7.01 12.02 2.73
N ALA A 83 -5.81 12.51 2.41
CA ALA A 83 -5.09 12.31 1.16
C ALA A 83 -3.96 11.28 1.37
N GLY A 84 -4.29 9.99 1.31
CA GLY A 84 -3.32 8.92 1.49
C GLY A 84 -3.87 7.57 1.06
N ALA A 85 -2.97 6.68 0.62
CA ALA A 85 -3.35 5.40 0.06
C ALA A 85 -2.34 4.29 0.42
N SER A 86 -2.83 3.06 0.46
CA SER A 86 -2.02 1.83 0.61
C SER A 86 -1.80 1.10 -0.72
N ALA A 87 -2.74 1.21 -1.65
CA ALA A 87 -2.70 0.52 -2.93
C ALA A 87 -3.23 1.44 -4.04
N TYR A 88 -2.49 2.53 -4.29
CA TYR A 88 -2.77 3.47 -5.36
C TYR A 88 -1.46 3.74 -6.11
N PRO A 89 -1.34 3.33 -7.38
CA PRO A 89 -0.08 3.36 -8.14
C PRO A 89 0.21 4.74 -8.76
N ARG A 90 -0.56 5.77 -8.43
CA ARG A 90 -0.46 7.12 -8.99
C ARG A 90 -0.19 8.14 -7.91
N ASP A 91 0.24 9.32 -8.32
CA ASP A 91 0.36 10.46 -7.43
C ASP A 91 -1.02 11.02 -7.04
N ILE A 92 -1.12 11.53 -5.81
CA ILE A 92 -2.32 12.22 -5.34
C ILE A 92 -2.16 13.70 -5.70
N ASP A 93 -3.17 14.27 -6.37
CA ASP A 93 -3.27 15.71 -6.59
C ASP A 93 -3.59 16.45 -5.28
N TYR A 94 -2.56 16.76 -4.51
CA TYR A 94 -2.69 17.46 -3.23
C TYR A 94 -3.25 18.88 -3.38
N ALA A 95 -3.02 19.54 -4.52
CA ALA A 95 -3.58 20.87 -4.79
C ALA A 95 -5.10 20.78 -4.96
N ARG A 96 -5.61 19.78 -5.68
CA ARG A 96 -7.04 19.52 -5.79
C ARG A 96 -7.65 19.11 -4.46
N MET A 97 -6.97 18.25 -3.68
CA MET A 97 -7.41 17.87 -2.33
C MET A 97 -7.52 19.08 -1.39
N ARG A 98 -6.56 20.01 -1.43
CA ARG A 98 -6.58 21.25 -0.65
C ARG A 98 -7.77 22.13 -1.00
N LYS A 99 -7.99 22.38 -2.30
CA LYS A 99 -9.15 23.16 -2.77
C LYS A 99 -10.46 22.58 -2.26
N ILE A 100 -10.62 21.25 -2.31
CA ILE A 100 -11.83 20.58 -1.83
C ILE A 100 -11.97 20.75 -0.31
N ALA A 101 -10.89 20.52 0.46
CA ALA A 101 -10.90 20.69 1.91
C ALA A 101 -11.28 22.12 2.32
N ASP A 102 -10.69 23.14 1.66
CA ASP A 102 -11.02 24.55 1.88
C ASP A 102 -12.49 24.87 1.59
N SER A 103 -13.05 24.31 0.51
CA SER A 103 -14.43 24.58 0.10
C SER A 103 -15.48 24.18 1.14
N VAL A 104 -15.13 23.26 2.04
CA VAL A 104 -16.01 22.76 3.11
C VAL A 104 -15.50 23.08 4.51
N GLY A 105 -14.39 23.83 4.64
CA GLY A 105 -13.76 24.18 5.91
C GLY A 105 -13.20 22.97 6.67
N ALA A 106 -12.69 21.96 5.97
CA ALA A 106 -12.07 20.77 6.55
C ALA A 106 -10.55 20.92 6.67
N TYR A 107 -9.96 20.21 7.63
CA TYR A 107 -8.53 19.94 7.62
C TYR A 107 -8.16 19.00 6.48
N LEU A 108 -7.02 19.25 5.84
CA LEU A 108 -6.38 18.29 4.93
C LEU A 108 -5.28 17.54 5.67
N MET A 109 -5.44 16.23 5.78
CA MET A 109 -4.44 15.33 6.33
C MET A 109 -3.85 14.47 5.22
N ALA A 110 -2.53 14.49 5.04
CA ALA A 110 -1.86 13.55 4.15
C ALA A 110 -1.29 12.37 4.93
N ASP A 111 -1.66 11.13 4.56
CA ASP A 111 -1.02 9.92 5.08
C ASP A 111 -0.04 9.40 4.02
N MET A 112 1.23 9.78 4.17
CA MET A 112 2.30 9.45 3.22
C MET A 112 3.04 8.15 3.58
N ALA A 113 2.46 7.29 4.41
CA ALA A 113 3.14 6.09 4.93
C ALA A 113 3.82 5.23 3.85
N HIS A 114 3.19 5.09 2.68
CA HIS A 114 3.71 4.31 1.58
C HIS A 114 4.82 5.02 0.78
N ILE A 115 4.80 6.35 0.71
CA ILE A 115 5.67 7.15 -0.17
C ILE A 115 6.68 8.02 0.58
N SER A 116 6.72 7.99 1.91
CA SER A 116 7.60 8.86 2.71
C SER A 116 9.08 8.82 2.33
N GLY A 117 9.61 7.67 1.87
CA GLY A 117 10.97 7.60 1.32
C GLY A 117 11.12 8.35 0.00
N LEU A 118 10.15 8.21 -0.92
CA LEU A 118 10.12 8.92 -2.20
C LEU A 118 9.99 10.44 -1.99
N VAL A 119 9.18 10.87 -1.01
CA VAL A 119 9.03 12.28 -0.62
C VAL A 119 10.34 12.80 -0.02
N ALA A 120 10.98 12.05 0.88
CA ALA A 120 12.27 12.45 1.47
C ALA A 120 13.37 12.60 0.42
N ALA A 121 13.36 11.75 -0.61
CA ALA A 121 14.28 11.83 -1.75
C ALA A 121 13.87 12.89 -2.81
N LYS A 122 12.77 13.61 -2.61
CA LYS A 122 12.23 14.62 -3.54
C LYS A 122 11.86 14.08 -4.93
N ILE A 123 11.51 12.80 -5.00
CA ILE A 123 11.07 12.13 -6.24
C ILE A 123 9.54 12.05 -6.30
N GLY A 124 8.90 11.78 -5.17
CA GLY A 124 7.45 11.75 -5.06
C GLY A 124 6.83 13.14 -4.82
N THR A 125 5.54 13.26 -5.11
CA THR A 125 4.77 14.48 -4.88
C THR A 125 4.85 14.93 -3.41
N ASN A 126 5.07 16.22 -3.17
CA ASN A 126 5.28 16.78 -1.84
C ASN A 126 3.95 17.14 -1.13
N PRO A 127 3.48 16.38 -0.12
CA PRO A 127 2.24 16.70 0.59
C PRO A 127 2.37 17.93 1.50
N PHE A 128 3.59 18.31 1.89
CA PHE A 128 3.83 19.36 2.89
C PHE A 128 3.48 20.77 2.38
N GLU A 129 3.35 20.97 1.08
CA GLU A 129 2.92 22.24 0.48
C GLU A 129 1.44 22.54 0.71
N PHE A 130 0.63 21.52 1.01
CA PHE A 130 -0.83 21.62 0.99
C PHE A 130 -1.50 21.13 2.27
N ALA A 131 -0.96 20.09 2.91
CA ALA A 131 -1.59 19.46 4.06
C ALA A 131 -1.43 20.28 5.34
N ASP A 132 -2.47 20.30 6.18
CA ASP A 132 -2.40 20.86 7.53
C ASP A 132 -1.62 19.92 8.47
N VAL A 133 -1.78 18.60 8.24
CA VAL A 133 -1.12 17.54 8.99
C VAL A 133 -0.62 16.46 8.02
N VAL A 134 0.59 15.96 8.24
CA VAL A 134 1.16 14.83 7.50
C VAL A 134 1.51 13.71 8.47
N THR A 135 0.94 12.54 8.29
CA THR A 135 1.31 11.34 9.04
C THR A 135 2.11 10.37 8.18
N THR A 136 2.94 9.57 8.83
CA THR A 136 3.68 8.51 8.13
C THR A 136 4.08 7.37 9.06
N THR A 137 4.29 6.20 8.47
CA THR A 137 5.08 5.13 9.08
C THR A 137 6.55 5.26 8.75
N THR A 138 7.41 4.80 9.66
CA THR A 138 8.86 4.95 9.47
C THR A 138 9.55 3.75 8.80
N HIS A 139 8.84 2.63 8.56
CA HIS A 139 9.45 1.35 8.15
C HIS A 139 9.26 0.95 6.69
N LYS A 140 8.41 1.64 5.92
CA LYS A 140 8.09 1.29 4.53
C LYS A 140 9.18 1.82 3.58
N SER A 141 8.82 2.69 2.64
CA SER A 141 9.79 3.31 1.72
C SER A 141 10.88 4.11 2.45
N LEU A 142 10.62 4.61 3.67
CA LEU A 142 11.64 5.27 4.51
C LEU A 142 12.69 4.32 5.10
N ARG A 143 12.44 3.00 5.10
CA ARG A 143 13.41 1.96 5.51
C ARG A 143 13.97 2.07 6.94
N GLY A 144 13.20 2.66 7.85
CA GLY A 144 13.53 2.75 9.28
C GLY A 144 12.86 1.67 10.16
N PRO A 145 12.92 1.81 11.50
CA PRO A 145 12.26 0.87 12.42
C PRO A 145 10.74 1.01 12.36
N ARG A 146 10.01 0.06 12.97
CA ARG A 146 8.55 0.16 13.12
C ARG A 146 8.17 1.31 14.07
N GLY A 147 7.73 2.41 13.48
CA GLY A 147 7.20 3.56 14.21
C GLY A 147 6.30 4.43 13.32
N GLY A 148 5.96 5.62 13.81
CA GLY A 148 5.17 6.61 13.11
C GLY A 148 5.52 8.03 13.55
N MET A 149 5.37 8.98 12.63
CA MET A 149 5.60 10.41 12.85
C MET A 149 4.34 11.19 12.47
N ILE A 150 4.13 12.31 13.16
CA ILE A 150 3.10 13.29 12.85
C ILE A 150 3.81 14.62 12.66
N PHE A 151 3.68 15.18 11.47
CA PHE A 151 4.07 16.55 11.16
C PHE A 151 2.79 17.38 11.09
N ALA A 152 2.84 18.63 11.55
CA ALA A 152 1.71 19.52 11.48
C ALA A 152 2.20 20.96 11.39
N ARG A 153 1.32 21.84 10.91
CA ARG A 153 1.52 23.28 11.08
C ARG A 153 1.66 23.63 12.56
N THR A 154 2.43 24.66 12.86
CA THR A 154 2.82 25.01 14.23
C THR A 154 1.62 25.36 15.12
N ASP A 155 0.55 25.90 14.56
CA ASP A 155 -0.70 26.23 15.26
C ASP A 155 -1.48 25.00 15.76
N LEU A 156 -1.19 23.81 15.22
CA LEU A 156 -1.86 22.55 15.60
C LEU A 156 -1.02 21.67 16.53
N MET A 157 0.25 22.01 16.73
CA MET A 157 1.23 21.13 17.36
C MET A 157 0.91 20.81 18.82
N ASP A 158 0.41 21.79 19.59
CA ASP A 158 0.06 21.59 20.99
C ASP A 158 -1.10 20.60 21.17
N GLN A 159 -2.13 20.70 20.33
CA GLN A 159 -3.28 19.78 20.34
C GLN A 159 -2.83 18.36 19.99
N ILE A 160 -1.97 18.22 18.97
CA ILE A 160 -1.44 16.92 18.54
C ILE A 160 -0.57 16.30 19.64
N ASN A 161 0.34 17.07 20.24
CA ASN A 161 1.19 16.59 21.33
C ASN A 161 0.35 16.10 22.52
N GLN A 162 -0.67 16.87 22.92
CA GLN A 162 -1.60 16.49 24.00
C GLN A 162 -2.41 15.22 23.68
N ALA A 163 -2.82 15.05 22.43
CA ALA A 163 -3.51 13.84 21.98
C ALA A 163 -2.58 12.61 21.99
N VAL A 164 -1.30 12.77 21.63
CA VAL A 164 -0.32 11.69 21.75
C VAL A 164 -0.07 11.36 23.22
N PHE A 165 0.24 12.35 24.04
CA PHE A 165 0.41 12.24 25.47
C PHE A 165 -0.11 13.51 26.17
N PRO A 166 -1.00 13.39 27.17
CA PRO A 166 -1.31 12.19 27.93
C PRO A 166 -2.51 11.37 27.41
N ALA A 167 -3.18 11.79 26.33
CA ALA A 167 -4.49 11.21 26.01
C ALA A 167 -4.46 9.75 25.54
N LEU A 168 -3.53 9.37 24.65
CA LEU A 168 -3.54 8.04 24.00
C LEU A 168 -2.34 7.15 24.36
N GLN A 169 -1.18 7.74 24.65
CA GLN A 169 0.05 7.00 24.99
C GLN A 169 0.56 7.39 26.38
N GLY A 170 1.42 6.54 26.94
CA GLY A 170 2.19 6.78 28.16
C GLY A 170 3.67 7.02 27.85
N GLY A 171 4.54 6.14 28.34
CA GLY A 171 6.00 6.25 28.15
C GLY A 171 6.44 6.07 26.68
N PRO A 172 7.36 6.92 26.18
CA PRO A 172 7.86 6.80 24.81
C PRO A 172 8.82 5.61 24.63
N HIS A 173 8.82 5.01 23.43
CA HIS A 173 9.72 3.92 23.08
C HIS A 173 11.07 4.46 22.58
N ASN A 174 11.91 4.91 23.50
CA ASN A 174 13.17 5.62 23.19
C ASN A 174 14.12 4.83 22.27
N HIS A 175 14.21 3.50 22.41
CA HIS A 175 15.01 2.66 21.51
C HIS A 175 14.54 2.75 20.04
N THR A 176 13.23 2.83 19.81
CA THR A 176 12.66 3.02 18.47
C THR A 176 12.93 4.44 17.95
N ILE A 177 12.83 5.45 18.82
CA ILE A 177 13.14 6.84 18.48
C ILE A 177 14.62 6.99 18.08
N SER A 178 15.53 6.34 18.79
CA SER A 178 16.95 6.32 18.44
C SER A 178 17.19 5.66 17.08
N GLY A 179 16.58 4.50 16.81
CA GLY A 179 16.66 3.85 15.49
C GLY A 179 16.06 4.69 14.36
N LEU A 180 15.00 5.46 14.65
CA LEU A 180 14.41 6.40 13.71
C LEU A 180 15.37 7.54 13.37
N ALA A 181 16.06 8.12 14.36
CA ALA A 181 17.06 9.16 14.11
C ALA A 181 18.17 8.68 13.15
N VAL A 182 18.61 7.42 13.29
CA VAL A 182 19.56 6.80 12.36
C VAL A 182 18.97 6.71 10.95
N ALA A 183 17.74 6.21 10.80
CA ALA A 183 17.08 6.08 9.50
C ALA A 183 16.87 7.44 8.83
N LEU A 184 16.50 8.48 9.58
CA LEU A 184 16.35 9.84 9.07
C LEU A 184 17.67 10.42 8.58
N LYS A 185 18.77 10.17 9.29
CA LYS A 185 20.12 10.55 8.82
C LYS A 185 20.45 9.85 7.50
N MET A 186 20.19 8.54 7.39
CA MET A 186 20.40 7.80 6.14
C MET A 186 19.54 8.36 4.99
N ALA A 187 18.31 8.78 5.27
CA ALA A 187 17.41 9.35 4.27
C ALA A 187 17.89 10.68 3.67
N THR A 188 18.85 11.37 4.30
CA THR A 188 19.48 12.59 3.77
C THR A 188 20.68 12.34 2.86
N ALA A 189 21.15 11.09 2.78
CA ALA A 189 22.34 10.73 2.02
C ALA A 189 22.05 10.67 0.50
N PRO A 190 22.98 11.08 -0.38
CA PRO A 190 22.81 10.97 -1.83
C PRO A 190 22.46 9.55 -2.30
N GLU A 191 23.06 8.53 -1.69
CA GLU A 191 22.82 7.12 -2.00
C GLU A 191 21.38 6.69 -1.70
N PHE A 192 20.70 7.37 -0.76
CA PHE A 192 19.28 7.13 -0.50
C PHE A 192 18.42 7.71 -1.62
N VAL A 193 18.80 8.86 -2.20
CA VAL A 193 18.09 9.44 -3.35
C VAL A 193 18.25 8.53 -4.57
N GLU A 194 19.47 8.07 -4.86
CA GLU A 194 19.75 7.10 -5.92
C GLU A 194 18.95 5.80 -5.73
N TYR A 195 18.90 5.28 -4.50
CA TYR A 195 18.07 4.12 -4.16
C TYR A 195 16.58 4.34 -4.47
N GLN A 196 16.01 5.48 -4.08
CA GLN A 196 14.59 5.76 -4.33
C GLN A 196 14.29 5.96 -5.83
N ASP A 197 15.23 6.53 -6.59
CA ASP A 197 15.12 6.63 -8.05
C ASP A 197 15.11 5.24 -8.69
N GLN A 198 16.00 4.35 -8.25
CA GLN A 198 16.01 2.94 -8.68
C GLN A 198 14.72 2.21 -8.32
N VAL A 199 14.12 2.49 -7.15
CA VAL A 199 12.82 1.90 -6.75
C VAL A 199 11.72 2.21 -7.78
N VAL A 200 11.65 3.45 -8.27
CA VAL A 200 10.65 3.87 -9.27
C VAL A 200 10.97 3.30 -10.65
N LYS A 201 12.24 3.33 -11.08
CA LYS A 201 12.67 2.70 -12.35
C LYS A 201 12.34 1.22 -12.41
N ASN A 202 12.64 0.49 -11.32
CA ASN A 202 12.31 -0.92 -11.19
C ASN A 202 10.80 -1.17 -11.23
N ALA A 203 10.00 -0.30 -10.59
CA ALA A 203 8.55 -0.42 -10.61
C ALA A 203 8.00 -0.24 -12.03
N LYS A 204 8.55 0.72 -12.78
CA LYS A 204 8.21 0.93 -14.19
C LYS A 204 8.60 -0.26 -15.05
N ALA A 205 9.82 -0.80 -14.91
CA ALA A 205 10.29 -1.96 -15.66
C ALA A 205 9.42 -3.21 -15.41
N LEU A 206 9.07 -3.48 -14.14
CA LEU A 206 8.16 -4.58 -13.79
C LEU A 206 6.76 -4.35 -14.37
N SER A 207 6.22 -3.14 -14.25
CA SER A 207 4.91 -2.77 -14.79
C SER A 207 4.85 -3.01 -16.30
N GLU A 208 5.84 -2.52 -17.05
CA GLU A 208 5.97 -2.74 -18.49
C GLU A 208 6.05 -4.23 -18.83
N ARG A 209 6.84 -5.00 -18.08
CA ARG A 209 6.98 -6.43 -18.33
C ARG A 209 5.69 -7.22 -18.08
N LEU A 210 4.96 -6.89 -17.02
CA LEU A 210 3.66 -7.51 -16.75
C LEU A 210 2.64 -7.18 -17.85
N MET A 211 2.63 -5.94 -18.35
CA MET A 211 1.76 -5.56 -19.47
C MET A 211 2.14 -6.30 -20.77
N MET A 212 3.42 -6.57 -21.02
CA MET A 212 3.87 -7.40 -22.16
C MET A 212 3.36 -8.85 -22.08
N HIS A 213 3.18 -9.39 -20.87
CA HIS A 213 2.52 -10.68 -20.64
C HIS A 213 0.99 -10.63 -20.76
N GLY A 214 0.42 -9.47 -21.11
CA GLY A 214 -1.01 -9.29 -21.33
C GLY A 214 -1.81 -8.98 -20.06
N TYR A 215 -1.15 -8.64 -18.95
CA TYR A 215 -1.87 -8.24 -17.73
C TYR A 215 -2.37 -6.79 -17.80
N THR A 216 -3.58 -6.58 -17.28
CA THR A 216 -4.13 -5.24 -17.08
C THR A 216 -3.66 -4.70 -15.73
N LEU A 217 -3.10 -3.50 -15.72
CA LEU A 217 -2.77 -2.79 -14.48
C LEU A 217 -3.83 -1.74 -14.18
N VAL A 218 -4.25 -1.64 -12.91
CA VAL A 218 -5.13 -0.55 -12.46
C VAL A 218 -4.44 0.77 -12.77
N SER A 219 -5.17 1.69 -13.39
CA SER A 219 -4.67 2.96 -13.94
C SER A 219 -3.65 2.88 -15.08
N GLY A 220 -3.42 1.69 -15.65
CA GLY A 220 -2.57 1.50 -16.82
C GLY A 220 -1.06 1.56 -16.57
N GLY A 221 -0.61 1.58 -15.32
CA GLY A 221 0.82 1.65 -14.98
C GLY A 221 1.08 2.09 -13.54
N THR A 222 2.24 2.69 -13.31
CA THR A 222 2.63 3.24 -12.01
C THR A 222 3.52 4.49 -12.15
N ASP A 223 3.38 5.41 -11.21
CA ASP A 223 4.28 6.55 -10.99
C ASP A 223 5.11 6.40 -9.72
N ASN A 224 4.91 5.34 -8.94
CA ASN A 224 5.53 5.14 -7.64
C ASN A 224 6.11 3.72 -7.47
N HIS A 225 6.28 3.27 -6.22
CA HIS A 225 6.96 2.02 -5.88
C HIS A 225 6.10 0.76 -5.97
N LEU A 226 4.82 0.87 -6.37
CA LEU A 226 3.91 -0.26 -6.44
C LEU A 226 3.03 -0.25 -7.69
N MET A 227 2.47 -1.41 -8.03
CA MET A 227 1.43 -1.57 -9.04
C MET A 227 0.34 -2.52 -8.55
N LEU A 228 -0.80 -2.45 -9.22
CA LEU A 228 -1.99 -3.26 -8.96
C LEU A 228 -2.36 -3.99 -10.25
N VAL A 229 -2.23 -5.31 -10.24
CA VAL A 229 -2.57 -6.15 -11.39
C VAL A 229 -4.01 -6.63 -11.24
N ASP A 230 -4.85 -6.35 -12.23
CA ASP A 230 -6.19 -6.94 -12.35
C ASP A 230 -6.09 -8.30 -13.03
N LEU A 231 -6.40 -9.36 -12.29
CA LEU A 231 -6.36 -10.73 -12.77
C LEU A 231 -7.71 -11.21 -13.33
N LYS A 232 -8.78 -10.42 -13.21
CA LYS A 232 -10.11 -10.79 -13.74
C LYS A 232 -10.07 -11.09 -15.25
N PRO A 233 -9.39 -10.30 -16.12
CA PRO A 233 -9.26 -10.64 -17.54
C PRO A 233 -8.51 -11.95 -17.78
N SER A 234 -7.65 -12.36 -16.84
CA SER A 234 -6.93 -13.64 -16.87
C SER A 234 -7.75 -14.81 -16.33
N GLY A 235 -9.01 -14.61 -15.91
CA GLY A 235 -9.88 -15.68 -15.43
C GLY A 235 -9.44 -16.32 -14.10
N ILE A 236 -8.58 -15.66 -13.33
CA ILE A 236 -8.04 -16.12 -12.05
C ILE A 236 -8.16 -15.00 -11.00
N ASP A 237 -8.25 -15.36 -9.72
CA ASP A 237 -8.32 -14.38 -8.62
C ASP A 237 -7.01 -14.30 -7.83
N GLY A 238 -6.83 -13.18 -7.13
CA GLY A 238 -5.62 -12.92 -6.37
C GLY A 238 -5.38 -13.92 -5.24
N SER A 239 -6.42 -14.57 -4.70
CA SER A 239 -6.23 -15.53 -3.61
C SER A 239 -5.57 -16.82 -4.08
N ARG A 240 -5.98 -17.34 -5.25
CA ARG A 240 -5.36 -18.53 -5.85
C ARG A 240 -3.95 -18.24 -6.33
N VAL A 241 -3.73 -17.10 -6.99
CA VAL A 241 -2.39 -16.68 -7.43
C VAL A 241 -1.45 -16.51 -6.25
N GLN A 242 -1.87 -15.83 -5.17
CA GLN A 242 -1.03 -15.65 -4.00
C GLN A 242 -0.61 -17.01 -3.39
N ILE A 243 -1.51 -17.99 -3.29
CA ILE A 243 -1.17 -19.33 -2.76
C ILE A 243 -0.03 -19.97 -3.56
N ILE A 244 -0.10 -19.92 -4.90
CA ILE A 244 0.95 -20.50 -5.74
C ILE A 244 2.27 -19.73 -5.62
N LEU A 245 2.20 -18.40 -5.64
CA LEU A 245 3.40 -17.56 -5.54
C LEU A 245 4.09 -17.73 -4.18
N ASP A 246 3.33 -17.83 -3.09
CA ASP A 246 3.86 -18.12 -1.75
C ASP A 246 4.58 -19.49 -1.72
N LEU A 247 4.08 -20.50 -2.45
CA LEU A 247 4.72 -21.83 -2.54
C LEU A 247 6.04 -21.83 -3.33
N VAL A 248 6.19 -20.91 -4.29
CA VAL A 248 7.42 -20.77 -5.09
C VAL A 248 8.32 -19.65 -4.57
N SER A 249 8.18 -19.27 -3.29
CA SER A 249 9.02 -18.28 -2.61
C SER A 249 8.90 -16.85 -3.17
N ILE A 250 7.77 -16.52 -3.81
CA ILE A 250 7.39 -15.16 -4.24
C ILE A 250 6.26 -14.64 -3.34
N THR A 251 6.61 -13.81 -2.35
CA THR A 251 5.60 -13.22 -1.45
C THR A 251 5.03 -11.94 -2.06
N LEU A 252 3.71 -11.91 -2.27
CA LEU A 252 2.97 -10.70 -2.60
C LEU A 252 1.63 -10.62 -1.86
N ASN A 253 0.85 -9.58 -2.11
CA ASN A 253 -0.43 -9.40 -1.46
C ASN A 253 -1.58 -9.47 -2.47
N LYS A 254 -2.54 -10.37 -2.26
CA LYS A 254 -3.85 -10.27 -2.90
C LYS A 254 -4.52 -8.96 -2.49
N ASN A 255 -5.08 -8.23 -3.44
CA ASN A 255 -5.63 -6.91 -3.21
C ASN A 255 -6.87 -6.70 -4.06
N SER A 256 -7.86 -5.98 -3.53
CA SER A 256 -9.03 -5.59 -4.31
C SER A 256 -8.62 -4.70 -5.48
N VAL A 257 -9.36 -4.83 -6.57
CA VAL A 257 -9.28 -3.97 -7.75
C VAL A 257 -10.65 -3.32 -7.98
N PRO A 258 -10.72 -2.16 -8.67
CA PRO A 258 -12.00 -1.54 -9.03
C PRO A 258 -12.99 -2.53 -9.65
N GLY A 259 -14.26 -2.44 -9.27
CA GLY A 259 -15.31 -3.39 -9.67
C GLY A 259 -15.40 -4.69 -8.84
N ASP A 260 -14.51 -4.94 -7.87
CA ASP A 260 -14.66 -6.06 -6.94
C ASP A 260 -15.87 -5.85 -6.01
N LYS A 261 -16.78 -6.84 -5.96
CA LYS A 261 -17.98 -6.79 -5.10
C LYS A 261 -17.68 -6.97 -3.61
N SER A 262 -16.49 -7.45 -3.25
CA SER A 262 -16.10 -7.74 -1.87
C SER A 262 -14.59 -7.72 -1.70
N ALA A 263 -14.12 -7.06 -0.64
CA ALA A 263 -12.72 -7.10 -0.23
C ALA A 263 -12.23 -8.50 0.22
N MET A 264 -13.16 -9.44 0.49
CA MET A 264 -12.82 -10.80 0.93
C MET A 264 -12.41 -11.71 -0.24
N ASN A 265 -12.79 -11.38 -1.47
CA ASN A 265 -12.48 -12.15 -2.67
C ASN A 265 -11.82 -11.24 -3.71
N PRO A 266 -10.57 -10.80 -3.47
CA PRO A 266 -9.90 -9.83 -4.33
C PRO A 266 -9.58 -10.40 -5.72
N GLY A 267 -9.92 -9.63 -6.75
CA GLY A 267 -9.66 -9.94 -8.16
C GLY A 267 -8.24 -9.62 -8.62
N GLY A 268 -7.38 -9.06 -7.77
CA GLY A 268 -6.03 -8.65 -8.17
C GLY A 268 -4.93 -8.93 -7.15
N ILE A 269 -3.72 -8.53 -7.52
CA ILE A 269 -2.51 -8.62 -6.71
C ILE A 269 -1.79 -7.27 -6.69
N ARG A 270 -1.21 -6.92 -5.55
CA ARG A 270 -0.38 -5.72 -5.36
C ARG A 270 1.08 -6.13 -5.24
N ILE A 271 1.93 -5.53 -6.06
CA ILE A 271 3.35 -5.81 -6.12
C ILE A 271 4.10 -4.49 -5.88
N GLY A 272 5.22 -4.53 -5.16
CA GLY A 272 6.06 -3.36 -4.95
C GLY A 272 7.54 -3.70 -4.97
N THR A 273 8.35 -2.72 -5.30
CA THR A 273 9.79 -2.86 -5.57
C THR A 273 10.77 -2.55 -4.42
N PRO A 274 10.43 -1.81 -3.33
CA PRO A 274 11.43 -1.34 -2.36
C PRO A 274 12.32 -2.42 -1.74
N ALA A 275 11.74 -3.59 -1.44
CA ALA A 275 12.43 -4.66 -0.73
C ALA A 275 13.55 -5.29 -1.59
N LEU A 276 13.27 -5.59 -2.85
CA LEU A 276 14.26 -6.20 -3.75
C LEU A 276 15.25 -5.15 -4.27
N THR A 277 14.83 -3.91 -4.51
CA THR A 277 15.78 -2.81 -4.81
C THR A 277 16.77 -2.60 -3.66
N THR A 278 16.33 -2.75 -2.40
CA THR A 278 17.23 -2.70 -1.23
C THR A 278 18.29 -3.82 -1.24
N ARG A 279 18.01 -4.94 -1.91
CA ARG A 279 18.97 -6.04 -2.13
C ARG A 279 19.85 -5.86 -3.38
N GLY A 280 19.67 -4.78 -4.12
CA GLY A 280 20.46 -4.46 -5.31
C GLY A 280 19.85 -4.90 -6.64
N PHE A 281 18.57 -5.28 -6.68
CA PHE A 281 17.88 -5.58 -7.94
C PHE A 281 17.75 -4.32 -8.81
N ASP A 282 17.97 -4.46 -10.12
CA ASP A 282 17.80 -3.43 -11.13
C ASP A 282 16.61 -3.69 -12.07
N GLU A 283 16.48 -2.91 -13.15
CA GLU A 283 15.39 -3.02 -14.11
C GLU A 283 15.36 -4.37 -14.85
N GLU A 284 16.51 -4.95 -15.21
CA GLU A 284 16.56 -6.26 -15.87
C GLU A 284 16.15 -7.37 -14.89
N ASP A 285 16.61 -7.28 -13.65
CA ASP A 285 16.18 -8.21 -12.59
C ASP A 285 14.66 -8.14 -12.38
N PHE A 286 14.08 -6.94 -12.41
CA PHE A 286 12.63 -6.78 -12.26
C PHE A 286 11.84 -7.24 -13.50
N ARG A 287 12.41 -7.20 -14.70
CA ARG A 287 11.82 -7.89 -15.85
C ARG A 287 11.83 -9.40 -15.64
N ARG A 288 12.91 -9.95 -15.07
CA ARG A 288 12.97 -11.38 -14.70
C ARG A 288 11.93 -11.71 -13.63
N VAL A 289 11.75 -10.87 -12.61
CA VAL A 289 10.67 -11.01 -11.62
C VAL A 289 9.30 -11.05 -12.30
N GLY A 290 9.05 -10.19 -13.28
CA GLY A 290 7.82 -10.21 -14.08
C GLY A 290 7.56 -11.55 -14.78
N ASP A 291 8.61 -12.17 -15.33
CA ASP A 291 8.53 -13.50 -15.96
C ASP A 291 8.21 -14.62 -14.97
N LEU A 292 8.83 -14.57 -13.80
CA LEU A 292 8.61 -15.55 -12.73
C LEU A 292 7.18 -15.44 -12.17
N ILE A 293 6.67 -14.23 -11.99
CA ILE A 293 5.28 -13.97 -11.59
C ILE A 293 4.32 -14.50 -12.65
N HIS A 294 4.56 -14.22 -13.93
CA HIS A 294 3.73 -14.72 -15.03
C HIS A 294 3.63 -16.25 -15.00
N ARG A 295 4.76 -16.95 -14.87
CA ARG A 295 4.77 -18.42 -14.76
C ARG A 295 4.00 -18.92 -13.54
N GLY A 296 4.11 -18.25 -12.39
CA GLY A 296 3.33 -18.59 -11.21
C GLY A 296 1.81 -18.42 -11.41
N VAL A 297 1.39 -17.40 -12.17
CA VAL A 297 -0.02 -17.21 -12.54
C VAL A 297 -0.50 -18.32 -13.48
N GLU A 298 0.28 -18.73 -14.47
CA GLU A 298 -0.08 -19.83 -15.36
C GLU A 298 -0.20 -21.16 -14.61
N ILE A 299 0.71 -21.43 -13.66
CA ILE A 299 0.58 -22.58 -12.75
C ILE A 299 -0.70 -22.48 -11.92
N ALA A 300 -1.06 -21.30 -11.42
CA ALA A 300 -2.31 -21.11 -10.67
C ALA A 300 -3.56 -21.41 -11.50
N LYS A 301 -3.55 -21.04 -12.80
CA LYS A 301 -4.62 -21.42 -13.73
C LYS A 301 -4.69 -22.94 -13.92
N ALA A 302 -3.56 -23.60 -14.18
CA ALA A 302 -3.50 -25.05 -14.35
C ALA A 302 -3.95 -25.81 -13.09
N CYS A 303 -3.56 -25.36 -11.89
CA CYS A 303 -4.04 -25.91 -10.63
C CYS A 303 -5.56 -25.69 -10.44
N LYS A 304 -6.07 -24.53 -10.85
CA LYS A 304 -7.51 -24.25 -10.78
C LYS A 304 -8.28 -25.19 -11.70
N GLU A 305 -7.82 -25.41 -12.92
CA GLU A 305 -8.44 -26.34 -13.87
C GLU A 305 -8.40 -27.80 -13.39
N ALA A 306 -7.32 -28.21 -12.74
CA ALA A 306 -7.19 -29.55 -12.15
C ALA A 306 -8.04 -29.74 -10.87
N THR A 307 -8.53 -28.67 -10.25
CA THR A 307 -9.35 -28.75 -9.05
C THR A 307 -10.75 -29.28 -9.41
N PRO A 308 -11.24 -30.40 -8.81
CA PRO A 308 -12.53 -31.00 -9.18
C PRO A 308 -13.74 -30.07 -9.07
N ALA A 309 -13.69 -29.12 -8.13
CA ALA A 309 -14.70 -28.07 -7.94
C ALA A 309 -14.04 -26.67 -8.03
N PRO A 310 -13.71 -26.18 -9.25
CA PRO A 310 -12.79 -25.05 -9.43
C PRO A 310 -13.34 -23.71 -8.95
N GLY A 311 -14.64 -23.61 -8.71
CA GLY A 311 -15.32 -22.37 -8.29
C GLY A 311 -14.99 -21.93 -6.86
N LYS A 312 -14.84 -22.86 -5.90
CA LYS A 312 -14.65 -22.50 -4.49
C LYS A 312 -13.17 -22.47 -4.10
N LEU A 313 -12.77 -21.44 -3.37
CA LEU A 313 -11.40 -21.31 -2.89
C LEU A 313 -11.03 -22.43 -1.89
N ALA A 314 -12.01 -22.92 -1.12
CA ALA A 314 -11.79 -24.04 -0.18
C ALA A 314 -11.36 -25.32 -0.91
N ASP A 315 -12.00 -25.64 -2.04
CA ASP A 315 -11.69 -26.83 -2.83
C ASP A 315 -10.32 -26.69 -3.49
N PHE A 316 -9.97 -25.49 -3.98
CA PHE A 316 -8.61 -25.20 -4.46
C PHE A 316 -7.56 -25.41 -3.38
N LYS A 317 -7.80 -24.92 -2.16
CA LYS A 317 -6.88 -25.14 -1.02
C LYS A 317 -6.73 -26.62 -0.66
N ALA A 318 -7.85 -27.37 -0.68
CA ALA A 318 -7.82 -28.80 -0.42
C ALA A 318 -6.99 -29.55 -1.48
N TYR A 319 -7.18 -29.23 -2.77
CA TYR A 319 -6.36 -29.76 -3.86
C TYR A 319 -4.87 -29.43 -3.69
N MET A 320 -4.55 -28.18 -3.33
CA MET A 320 -3.16 -27.77 -3.11
C MET A 320 -2.50 -28.57 -1.98
N ALA A 321 -3.23 -28.82 -0.88
CA ALA A 321 -2.73 -29.53 0.29
C ALA A 321 -2.49 -31.05 0.06
N THR A 322 -3.13 -31.65 -0.95
CA THR A 322 -2.98 -33.09 -1.23
C THR A 322 -2.08 -33.38 -2.43
N GLU A 323 -2.28 -32.65 -3.53
CA GLU A 323 -1.66 -32.96 -4.82
C GLU A 323 -0.88 -31.78 -5.39
N GLY A 324 -1.40 -30.57 -5.23
CA GLY A 324 -0.88 -29.37 -5.89
C GLY A 324 0.55 -29.02 -5.46
N GLU A 325 0.87 -29.04 -4.16
CA GLU A 325 2.21 -28.71 -3.64
C GLU A 325 3.33 -29.61 -4.19
N SER A 326 3.00 -30.85 -4.56
CA SER A 326 3.98 -31.82 -5.03
C SER A 326 4.26 -31.73 -6.53
N ARG A 327 3.54 -30.88 -7.28
CA ARG A 327 3.70 -30.74 -8.73
C ARG A 327 5.13 -30.35 -9.11
N ALA A 328 5.60 -30.93 -10.21
CA ALA A 328 6.97 -30.74 -10.69
C ALA A 328 7.23 -29.30 -11.15
N ASP A 329 6.23 -28.63 -11.73
CA ASP A 329 6.33 -27.23 -12.19
C ASP A 329 6.48 -26.24 -11.02
N ILE A 330 5.79 -26.45 -9.90
CA ILE A 330 5.96 -25.68 -8.66
C ILE A 330 7.37 -25.87 -8.10
N LYS A 331 7.83 -27.12 -7.97
CA LYS A 331 9.18 -27.41 -7.45
C LYS A 331 10.27 -26.79 -8.31
N ALA A 332 10.14 -26.88 -9.64
CA ALA A 332 11.08 -26.30 -10.59
C ALA A 332 11.10 -24.76 -10.50
N LEU A 333 9.92 -24.12 -10.50
CA LEU A 333 9.85 -22.65 -10.37
C LEU A 333 10.38 -22.18 -9.01
N LYS A 334 10.09 -22.90 -7.92
CA LYS A 334 10.62 -22.58 -6.59
C LYS A 334 12.15 -22.58 -6.57
N ALA A 335 12.77 -23.66 -7.05
CA ALA A 335 14.23 -23.78 -7.09
C ALA A 335 14.86 -22.62 -7.88
N GLU A 336 14.29 -22.29 -9.04
CA GLU A 336 14.75 -21.18 -9.86
C GLU A 336 14.59 -19.81 -9.17
N VAL A 337 13.47 -19.57 -8.49
CA VAL A 337 13.24 -18.34 -7.72
C VAL A 337 14.25 -18.23 -6.57
N GLU A 338 14.49 -19.32 -5.85
CA GLU A 338 15.42 -19.36 -4.72
C GLU A 338 16.87 -19.18 -5.16
N ASP A 339 17.27 -19.80 -6.28
CA ASP A 339 18.60 -19.61 -6.88
C ASP A 339 18.80 -18.15 -7.33
N PHE A 340 17.82 -17.58 -8.05
CA PHE A 340 17.87 -16.20 -8.50
C PHE A 340 17.88 -15.21 -7.33
N ALA A 341 17.00 -15.38 -6.34
CA ALA A 341 16.96 -14.50 -5.18
C ALA A 341 18.19 -14.70 -4.26
N GLY A 342 18.81 -15.88 -4.26
CA GLY A 342 19.97 -16.23 -3.46
C GLY A 342 21.27 -15.54 -3.90
N SER A 343 21.36 -15.09 -5.15
CA SER A 343 22.55 -14.40 -5.68
C SER A 343 22.71 -12.96 -5.20
N PHE A 344 21.71 -12.39 -4.51
CA PHE A 344 21.72 -11.01 -4.05
C PHE A 344 22.03 -10.89 -2.54
N PRO A 345 22.68 -9.80 -2.10
CA PRO A 345 22.96 -9.58 -0.68
C PRO A 345 21.67 -9.47 0.16
N MET A 346 21.79 -9.74 1.47
CA MET A 346 20.70 -9.60 2.45
C MET A 346 21.08 -8.55 3.50
N PRO A 347 20.55 -7.31 3.41
CA PRO A 347 20.86 -6.26 4.38
C PRO A 347 20.48 -6.65 5.81
N GLY A 348 21.36 -6.32 6.76
CA GLY A 348 21.16 -6.61 8.18
C GLY A 348 21.61 -8.01 8.63
N VAL A 349 21.99 -8.88 7.68
CA VAL A 349 22.71 -10.12 7.97
C VAL A 349 24.17 -9.86 7.62
N SER A 350 25.08 -9.97 8.59
CA SER A 350 26.51 -10.01 8.27
C SER A 350 26.73 -11.26 7.41
N SER A 351 27.14 -11.08 6.15
CA SER A 351 27.65 -12.20 5.35
C SER A 351 28.88 -12.74 6.10
N GLY A 352 28.68 -13.80 6.88
CA GLY A 352 29.78 -14.55 7.45
C GLY A 352 30.52 -15.21 6.30
N TYR A 353 31.62 -14.58 5.90
CA TYR A 353 32.76 -15.24 5.29
C TYR A 353 33.91 -15.19 6.29
#